data_AF-A0A318YI93-F1
#
_entry.id   AF-A0A318YI93-F1
#
_cell.length_a   1.000
_cell.length_b   1.000
_cell.length_c   1.000
_cell.angle_alpha   90.00
_cell.angle_beta   90.00
_cell.angle_gamma   90.00
#
_symmetry.space_group_name_H-M   'P 1'
#
loop_
_entity.id
_entity.type
_entity.pdbx_description
1 polymer ?
#
loop_
_entity_poly.entity_id
_entity_poly.type
_entity_poly.pdbx_seq_one_letter_code
_entity_poly.pdbx_strand_id
1 'polypeptide(L)'
;MSTFTPLKSDKTNRDTDASNECRTPNAKPSKPQYRLIEEVEDLHRYCPGGYHPLEIGDNLNKGRYRLVDKLGYGGYSTIWLARDLHRARYVAVKAITADASISTPGASLLSSLGNSPLGLGSEIIPRLLDEFWIAGPNGKHRCIVTPPARMSLFDAKEASTFGLFHLDVARSITARLIRGVAFLHGQDIVHGDLHLGNILVQFPREVIDPLSTAELYKKYGEPNSEAVIRLDGKLLSSNNIPGRMFIPSWYGVPSDDIILGEEKILLSDFGESFNPHETARFSSKTLPLLQPPEARFSNEPLSFPSDVWTLACTIWEILGQRPLFEAFFATPDHVTAEQVETLGVLPPEWWESGADGANGLITKRARWI
;
A
#
# COMPACT_ATOMS: atom_id res chain seq x y z
N MET A 1 -46.36 -47.20 -35.66
CA MET A 1 -45.87 -48.54 -35.27
C MET A 1 -44.72 -48.32 -34.28
N SER A 2 -44.80 -48.62 -32.99
CA SER A 2 -45.91 -49.08 -32.17
C SER A 2 -45.75 -48.44 -30.78
N THR A 3 -46.84 -47.91 -30.27
CA THR A 3 -47.13 -47.58 -28.88
C THR A 3 -47.06 -48.82 -27.98
N PHE A 4 -46.73 -48.69 -26.70
CA PHE A 4 -47.62 -49.06 -25.57
C PHE A 4 -46.95 -48.83 -24.20
N THR A 5 -47.76 -48.30 -23.29
CA THR A 5 -47.45 -47.83 -21.92
C THR A 5 -47.84 -48.91 -20.87
N PRO A 6 -47.88 -48.66 -19.55
CA PRO A 6 -47.14 -49.35 -18.48
C PRO A 6 -48.01 -50.26 -17.58
N LEU A 7 -47.44 -50.83 -16.51
CA LEU A 7 -48.21 -51.38 -15.38
C LEU A 7 -47.57 -51.04 -14.01
N LYS A 8 -48.33 -50.30 -13.19
CA LYS A 8 -48.29 -50.25 -11.70
C LYS A 8 -48.74 -51.65 -11.18
N SER A 9 -48.61 -52.10 -9.94
CA SER A 9 -48.46 -51.61 -8.55
C SER A 9 -47.80 -52.80 -7.77
N ASP A 10 -47.29 -52.72 -6.54
CA ASP A 10 -48.05 -52.45 -5.32
C ASP A 10 -47.17 -52.34 -4.08
N LYS A 11 -47.76 -51.70 -3.07
CA LYS A 11 -47.17 -51.37 -1.76
C LYS A 11 -47.12 -52.58 -0.82
N THR A 12 -46.08 -52.66 -0.01
CA THR A 12 -46.18 -53.14 1.39
C THR A 12 -45.22 -52.35 2.28
N ASN A 13 -45.60 -52.24 3.54
CA ASN A 13 -45.26 -51.19 4.51
C ASN A 13 -44.64 -51.85 5.76
N ARG A 14 -43.77 -51.11 6.49
CA ARG A 14 -43.36 -51.31 7.92
C ARG A 14 -42.39 -52.47 8.22
N ASP A 15 -41.38 -52.40 9.10
CA ASP A 15 -41.12 -51.60 10.32
C ASP A 15 -39.60 -51.60 10.70
N THR A 16 -39.18 -50.53 11.40
CA THR A 16 -38.20 -50.41 12.52
C THR A 16 -36.66 -50.61 12.37
N ASP A 17 -35.97 -49.56 12.86
CA ASP A 17 -34.73 -49.50 13.65
C ASP A 17 -33.41 -50.11 13.15
N ALA A 18 -32.44 -49.22 12.87
CA ALA A 18 -31.24 -49.09 13.72
C ALA A 18 -30.37 -47.91 13.25
N SER A 19 -30.05 -47.06 14.21
CA SER A 19 -29.00 -46.05 14.26
C SER A 19 -27.79 -46.26 13.34
N ASN A 20 -27.40 -45.19 12.62
CA ASN A 20 -25.99 -44.80 12.54
C ASN A 20 -25.87 -43.33 12.16
N GLU A 21 -25.68 -42.50 13.18
CA GLU A 21 -25.18 -41.13 13.05
C GLU A 21 -23.79 -41.16 12.40
N CYS A 22 -23.71 -40.87 11.10
CA CYS A 22 -22.42 -40.53 10.50
C CYS A 22 -22.17 -39.04 10.75
N ARG A 23 -21.47 -38.77 11.86
CA ARG A 23 -20.95 -37.45 12.22
C ARG A 23 -20.13 -36.90 11.05
N THR A 24 -20.59 -35.80 10.48
CA THR A 24 -19.81 -35.02 9.52
C THR A 24 -18.57 -34.43 10.22
N PRO A 25 -17.39 -34.46 9.58
CA PRO A 25 -16.17 -33.97 10.19
C PRO A 25 -16.21 -32.45 10.32
N ASN A 26 -15.81 -31.95 11.50
CA ASN A 26 -15.62 -30.54 11.87
C ASN A 26 -15.33 -29.63 10.66
N ALA A 27 -16.38 -28.97 10.15
CA ALA A 27 -16.21 -27.81 9.29
C ALA A 27 -15.58 -26.71 10.15
N LYS A 28 -14.38 -26.24 9.77
CA LYS A 28 -13.85 -25.00 10.34
C LYS A 28 -14.94 -23.94 10.20
N PRO A 29 -15.28 -23.19 11.26
CA PRO A 29 -16.29 -22.14 11.14
C PRO A 29 -15.88 -21.22 9.99
N SER A 30 -16.79 -21.00 9.04
CA SER A 30 -16.55 -20.10 7.92
C SER A 30 -16.20 -18.72 8.46
N LYS A 31 -15.18 -18.07 7.88
CA LYS A 31 -14.87 -16.68 8.22
C LYS A 31 -16.12 -15.83 8.02
N PRO A 32 -16.41 -14.86 8.91
CA PRO A 32 -17.53 -13.97 8.73
C PRO A 32 -17.39 -13.26 7.38
N GLN A 33 -18.49 -13.19 6.64
CA GLN A 33 -18.54 -12.46 5.38
C GLN A 33 -19.26 -11.13 5.58
N TYR A 34 -18.73 -10.10 4.94
CA TYR A 34 -19.23 -8.74 5.04
C TYR A 34 -19.73 -8.27 3.67
N ARG A 35 -20.68 -7.33 3.68
CA ARG A 35 -21.01 -6.58 2.47
C ARG A 35 -19.76 -5.88 1.98
N LEU A 36 -19.51 -5.94 0.68
CA LEU A 36 -18.41 -5.23 0.05
C LEU A 36 -18.61 -3.72 0.27
N ILE A 37 -17.56 -3.09 0.77
CA ILE A 37 -17.40 -1.64 0.80
C ILE A 37 -16.17 -1.40 -0.07
N GLU A 38 -16.31 -0.57 -1.09
CA GLU A 38 -15.20 -0.25 -2.00
C GLU A 38 -14.27 0.77 -1.34
N GLU A 39 -13.00 0.81 -1.77
CA GLU A 39 -12.02 1.82 -1.33
C GLU A 39 -11.75 1.84 0.20
N VAL A 40 -11.83 0.67 0.84
CA VAL A 40 -11.47 0.48 2.24
C VAL A 40 -10.49 -0.68 2.43
N GLU A 41 -9.82 -0.69 3.58
CA GLU A 41 -8.95 -1.76 4.04
C GLU A 41 -9.74 -3.06 4.25
N ASP A 42 -9.05 -4.19 4.09
CA ASP A 42 -9.67 -5.52 4.17
C ASP A 42 -10.33 -5.76 5.55
N LEU A 43 -11.66 -5.84 5.55
CA LEU A 43 -12.49 -6.11 6.72
C LEU A 43 -12.08 -7.39 7.47
N HIS A 44 -11.52 -8.38 6.77
CA HIS A 44 -11.11 -9.65 7.38
C HIS A 44 -9.83 -9.54 8.20
N ARG A 45 -9.07 -8.44 8.04
CA ARG A 45 -7.90 -8.12 8.85
C ARG A 45 -8.27 -7.39 10.15
N TYR A 46 -9.54 -7.15 10.45
CA TYR A 46 -9.99 -6.73 11.80
C TYR A 46 -10.13 -7.94 12.73
N CYS A 47 -9.00 -8.54 13.05
CA CYS A 47 -8.88 -9.69 13.94
C CYS A 47 -7.59 -9.58 14.77
N PRO A 48 -7.39 -10.42 15.81
CA PRO A 48 -6.14 -10.44 16.56
C PRO A 48 -4.91 -10.53 15.65
N GLY A 49 -3.97 -9.60 15.81
CA GLY A 49 -2.80 -9.42 14.94
C GLY A 49 -2.99 -8.41 13.80
N GLY A 50 -4.23 -8.05 13.45
CA GLY A 50 -4.53 -7.19 12.30
C GLY A 50 -4.71 -5.70 12.64
N TYR A 51 -5.67 -5.03 12.00
CA TYR A 51 -5.89 -3.57 12.12
C TYR A 51 -6.46 -3.17 13.49
N HIS A 52 -6.26 -1.92 13.89
CA HIS A 52 -6.98 -1.34 15.03
C HIS A 52 -8.30 -0.72 14.57
N PRO A 53 -9.44 -0.96 15.23
CA PRO A 53 -10.74 -0.39 14.88
C PRO A 53 -10.84 1.09 15.32
N LEU A 54 -10.14 1.98 14.61
CA LEU A 54 -10.17 3.44 14.85
C LEU A 54 -11.43 4.08 14.29
N GLU A 55 -11.94 5.11 14.97
CA GLU A 55 -13.06 5.94 14.52
C GLU A 55 -12.70 7.44 14.47
N ILE A 56 -13.36 8.19 13.59
CA ILE A 56 -13.24 9.65 13.55
C ILE A 56 -13.77 10.23 14.87
N GLY A 57 -13.00 11.16 15.44
CA GLY A 57 -13.25 11.73 16.77
C GLY A 57 -12.47 11.04 17.89
N ASP A 58 -11.85 9.89 17.64
CA ASP A 58 -10.99 9.23 18.63
C ASP A 58 -9.87 10.15 19.13
N ASN A 59 -9.60 10.07 20.43
CA ASN A 59 -8.58 10.87 21.10
C ASN A 59 -7.39 9.95 21.46
N LEU A 60 -6.34 10.00 20.66
CA LEU A 60 -5.14 9.17 20.80
C LEU A 60 -4.06 9.86 21.64
N ASN A 61 -3.13 9.05 22.16
CA ASN A 61 -2.00 9.48 22.99
C ASN A 61 -2.39 10.47 24.11
N LYS A 62 -3.24 10.01 25.04
CA LYS A 62 -3.77 10.81 26.17
C LYS A 62 -4.50 12.09 25.73
N GLY A 63 -5.17 12.02 24.57
CA GLY A 63 -5.96 13.11 24.03
C GLY A 63 -5.19 14.19 23.28
N ARG A 64 -3.91 13.95 22.96
CA ARG A 64 -3.13 14.88 22.14
C ARG A 64 -3.59 14.90 20.68
N TYR A 65 -3.87 13.73 20.10
CA TYR A 65 -4.23 13.61 18.69
C TYR A 65 -5.69 13.24 18.55
N ARG A 66 -6.50 14.16 18.01
CA ARG A 66 -7.90 13.86 17.68
C ARG A 66 -8.00 13.46 16.23
N LEU A 67 -8.53 12.27 15.94
CA LEU A 67 -8.76 11.82 14.57
C LEU A 67 -9.85 12.68 13.93
N VAL A 68 -9.56 13.16 12.73
CA VAL A 68 -10.40 14.07 11.96
C VAL A 68 -10.87 13.41 10.68
N ASP A 69 -9.98 12.71 9.99
CA ASP A 69 -10.33 12.07 8.73
C ASP A 69 -9.39 10.89 8.44
N LYS A 70 -9.71 10.12 7.41
CA LYS A 70 -8.85 9.06 6.91
C LYS A 70 -8.14 9.50 5.64
N LEU A 71 -6.84 9.24 5.57
CA LEU A 71 -5.98 9.61 4.44
C LEU A 71 -5.67 8.42 3.54
N GLY A 72 -5.71 7.19 4.07
CA GLY A 72 -5.40 6.01 3.28
C GLY A 72 -5.21 4.75 4.13
N TYR A 73 -4.83 3.67 3.46
CA TYR A 73 -4.52 2.40 4.08
C TYR A 73 -3.59 1.58 3.18
N GLY A 74 -2.90 0.61 3.77
CA GLY A 74 -2.13 -0.41 3.07
C GLY A 74 -2.22 -1.73 3.84
N GLY A 75 -1.61 -2.81 3.34
CA GLY A 75 -1.78 -4.16 3.92
C GLY A 75 -1.40 -4.31 5.41
N TYR A 76 -0.59 -3.38 5.92
CA TYR A 76 -0.03 -3.42 7.27
C TYR A 76 -0.32 -2.16 8.11
N SER A 77 -1.13 -1.21 7.61
CA SER A 77 -1.45 -0.01 8.37
C SER A 77 -2.64 0.77 7.84
N THR A 78 -3.26 1.57 8.70
CA THR A 78 -4.19 2.63 8.31
C THR A 78 -3.58 4.00 8.59
N ILE A 79 -3.92 5.00 7.77
CA ILE A 79 -3.35 6.35 7.86
C ILE A 79 -4.49 7.35 8.08
N TRP A 80 -4.36 8.14 9.14
CA TRP A 80 -5.41 9.06 9.58
C TRP A 80 -4.90 10.48 9.67
N LEU A 81 -5.72 11.44 9.23
CA LEU A 81 -5.54 12.84 9.51
C LEU A 81 -5.97 13.10 10.96
N ALA A 82 -5.11 13.71 11.75
CA ALA A 82 -5.41 14.09 13.12
C ALA A 82 -5.04 15.54 13.39
N ARG A 83 -5.78 16.17 14.32
CA ARG A 83 -5.42 17.46 14.89
C ARG A 83 -4.53 17.22 16.11
N ASP A 84 -3.29 17.71 16.07
CA ASP A 84 -2.41 17.80 17.25
C ASP A 84 -2.89 18.97 18.12
N LEU A 85 -3.63 18.67 19.18
CA LEU A 85 -4.23 19.67 20.07
C LEU A 85 -3.19 20.42 20.90
N HIS A 86 -1.97 19.89 21.05
CA HIS A 86 -0.90 20.59 21.77
C HIS A 86 -0.20 21.64 20.90
N ARG A 87 -0.07 21.37 19.61
CA ARG A 87 0.64 22.25 18.66
C ARG A 87 -0.27 22.99 17.69
N ALA A 88 -1.59 22.78 17.79
CA ALA A 88 -2.60 23.39 16.92
C ALA A 88 -2.28 23.25 15.43
N ARG A 89 -1.94 22.03 14.99
CA ARG A 89 -1.58 21.71 13.60
C ARG A 89 -2.14 20.37 13.18
N TYR A 90 -2.17 20.09 11.88
CA TYR A 90 -2.53 18.78 11.38
C TYR A 90 -1.31 17.84 11.27
N VAL A 91 -1.56 16.56 11.50
CA VAL A 91 -0.57 15.48 11.41
C VAL A 91 -1.19 14.24 10.76
N ALA A 92 -0.37 13.41 10.14
CA ALA A 92 -0.75 12.06 9.76
C ALA A 92 -0.35 11.07 10.87
N VAL A 93 -1.28 10.21 11.27
CA VAL A 93 -1.08 9.11 12.21
C VAL A 93 -1.16 7.80 11.43
N LYS A 94 -0.03 7.13 11.24
CA LYS A 94 0.04 5.77 10.66
C LYS A 94 -0.08 4.76 11.79
N ALA A 95 -1.20 4.06 11.88
CA ALA A 95 -1.45 2.99 12.85
C ALA A 95 -1.13 1.63 12.22
N ILE A 96 -0.08 0.99 12.71
CA ILE A 96 0.43 -0.29 12.17
C ILE A 96 -0.41 -1.45 12.71
N THR A 97 -0.59 -2.51 11.91
CA THR A 97 -1.23 -3.75 12.37
C THR A 97 -0.47 -4.35 13.57
N ALA A 98 -1.17 -5.06 14.44
CA ALA A 98 -0.55 -5.55 15.68
C ALA A 98 0.59 -6.55 15.41
N ASP A 99 0.49 -7.35 14.35
CA ASP A 99 1.51 -8.30 13.90
C ASP A 99 2.80 -7.61 13.41
N ALA A 100 2.66 -6.56 12.61
CA ALA A 100 3.77 -5.81 12.03
C ALA A 100 4.39 -4.82 13.04
N SER A 101 3.68 -4.44 14.10
CA SER A 101 4.15 -3.45 15.08
C SER A 101 5.43 -3.86 15.80
N ILE A 102 5.71 -5.16 15.91
CA ILE A 102 6.91 -5.71 16.57
C ILE A 102 8.12 -5.71 15.61
N SER A 103 7.90 -5.93 14.31
CA SER A 103 8.98 -6.11 13.33
C SER A 103 9.32 -4.85 12.53
N THR A 104 8.49 -3.80 12.57
CA THR A 104 8.64 -2.64 11.67
C THR A 104 9.87 -1.78 12.04
N PRO A 105 10.92 -1.73 11.19
CA PRO A 105 12.11 -0.89 11.42
C PRO A 105 11.89 0.59 11.03
N GLY A 106 10.80 0.88 10.30
CA GLY A 106 10.58 2.20 9.68
C GLY A 106 10.53 3.38 10.67
N ALA A 107 10.01 3.20 11.89
CA ALA A 107 10.01 4.26 12.90
C ALA A 107 11.41 4.56 13.44
N SER A 108 12.20 3.52 13.73
CA SER A 108 13.60 3.67 14.13
C SER A 108 14.44 4.32 13.04
N LEU A 109 14.15 4.01 11.78
CA LEU A 109 14.79 4.60 10.62
C LEU A 109 14.44 6.09 10.45
N LEU A 110 13.16 6.45 10.53
CA LEU A 110 12.74 7.86 10.45
C LEU A 110 13.28 8.68 11.63
N SER A 111 13.42 8.06 12.80
CA SER A 111 14.07 8.67 13.97
C SER A 111 15.56 8.91 13.73
N SER A 112 16.29 7.92 13.18
CA SER A 112 17.72 8.08 12.87
C SER A 112 17.95 9.14 11.79
N LEU A 113 17.16 9.10 10.71
CA LEU A 113 17.20 10.09 9.63
C LEU A 113 16.88 11.51 10.13
N GLY A 114 15.94 11.65 11.07
CA GLY A 114 15.60 12.93 11.69
C GLY A 114 16.73 13.55 12.53
N ASN A 115 17.67 12.73 13.01
CA ASN A 115 18.84 13.16 13.78
C ASN A 115 20.09 13.38 12.90
N SER A 116 20.04 12.98 11.63
CA SER A 116 21.14 13.17 10.69
C SER A 116 21.27 14.66 10.29
N PRO A 117 22.49 15.16 9.97
CA PRO A 117 22.67 16.52 9.47
C PRO A 117 21.76 16.79 8.27
N LEU A 118 21.19 17.99 8.21
CA LEU A 118 20.35 18.40 7.08
C LEU A 118 21.20 18.42 5.80
N GLY A 119 21.09 17.34 5.04
CA GLY A 119 21.67 17.20 3.72
C GLY A 119 20.74 17.70 2.63
N LEU A 120 21.30 18.03 1.48
CA LEU A 120 20.52 18.32 0.28
C LEU A 120 19.73 17.05 -0.10
N GLY A 121 18.40 17.17 -0.27
CA GLY A 121 17.50 16.03 -0.49
C GLY A 121 16.75 15.56 0.76
N SER A 122 17.21 15.91 1.96
CA SER A 122 16.53 15.55 3.21
C SER A 122 15.13 16.18 3.35
N GLU A 123 14.81 17.21 2.56
CA GLU A 123 13.53 17.92 2.61
C GLU A 123 12.33 17.07 2.17
N ILE A 124 12.56 15.97 1.43
CA ILE A 124 11.49 15.05 1.04
C ILE A 124 11.34 13.90 2.04
N ILE A 125 12.26 13.74 2.99
CA ILE A 125 12.17 12.68 4.00
C ILE A 125 11.28 13.17 5.15
N PRO A 126 10.16 12.48 5.46
CA PRO A 126 9.24 12.92 6.48
C PRO A 126 9.91 12.83 7.85
N ARG A 127 9.84 13.92 8.62
CA ARG A 127 10.33 13.90 10.00
C ARG A 127 9.36 13.13 10.89
N LEU A 128 9.89 12.24 11.72
CA LEU A 128 9.13 11.66 12.82
C LEU A 128 8.78 12.75 13.83
N LEU A 129 7.49 13.01 14.03
CA LEU A 129 7.00 14.04 14.94
C LEU A 129 6.71 13.49 16.34
N ASP A 130 6.29 12.23 16.41
CA ASP A 130 5.98 11.50 17.63
C ASP A 130 5.84 10.01 17.31
N GLU A 131 5.95 9.19 18.35
CA GLU A 131 5.74 7.75 18.28
C GLU A 131 5.09 7.27 19.58
N PHE A 132 4.00 6.49 19.47
CA PHE A 132 3.32 5.96 20.64
C PHE A 132 2.66 4.62 20.34
N TRP A 133 2.14 3.97 21.38
CA TRP A 133 1.45 2.69 21.29
C TRP A 133 -0.01 2.84 21.69
N ILE A 134 -0.90 2.16 20.96
CA ILE A 134 -2.30 1.98 21.34
C ILE A 134 -2.57 0.51 21.62
N ALA A 135 -3.23 0.23 22.73
CA ALA A 135 -3.71 -1.11 23.05
C ALA A 135 -5.16 -1.22 22.57
N GLY A 136 -5.47 -2.29 21.86
CA GLY A 136 -6.79 -2.54 21.33
C GLY A 136 -7.18 -4.00 21.39
N PRO A 137 -8.41 -4.31 20.94
CA PRO A 137 -8.95 -5.66 20.94
C PRO A 137 -8.17 -6.61 20.00
N ASN A 138 -7.52 -6.05 18.99
CA ASN A 138 -6.72 -6.81 18.03
C ASN A 138 -5.22 -6.88 18.39
N GLY A 139 -4.79 -6.31 19.51
CA GLY A 139 -3.41 -6.33 19.98
C GLY A 139 -2.87 -4.95 20.32
N LYS A 140 -1.53 -4.81 20.34
CA LYS A 140 -0.84 -3.53 20.54
C LYS A 140 -0.35 -3.02 19.20
N HIS A 141 -0.66 -1.78 18.90
CA HIS A 141 -0.37 -1.16 17.62
C HIS A 141 0.58 0.00 17.81
N ARG A 142 1.66 0.02 17.03
CA ARG A 142 2.60 1.12 16.98
C ARG A 142 2.02 2.22 16.09
N CYS A 143 2.02 3.45 16.57
CA CYS A 143 1.54 4.63 15.86
C CYS A 143 2.69 5.58 15.58
N ILE A 144 2.88 5.92 14.31
CA ILE A 144 3.92 6.84 13.84
C ILE A 144 3.25 8.14 13.40
N VAL A 145 3.71 9.28 13.94
CA VAL A 145 3.16 10.60 13.62
C VAL A 145 4.13 11.35 12.70
N THR A 146 3.63 11.80 11.55
CA THR A 146 4.40 12.53 10.53
C THR A 146 3.64 13.75 10.02
N PRO A 147 4.27 14.68 9.28
CA PRO A 147 3.53 15.70 8.55
C PRO A 147 2.51 15.06 7.60
N PRO A 148 1.30 15.63 7.47
CA PRO A 148 0.30 15.08 6.56
C PRO A 148 0.66 15.40 5.10
N ALA A 149 0.18 14.56 4.19
CA ALA A 149 0.29 14.76 2.75
C ALA A 149 -1.10 14.62 2.10
N ARG A 150 -1.27 15.24 0.92
CA ARG A 150 -2.56 15.40 0.24
C ARG A 150 -3.00 14.12 -0.46
N MET A 151 -2.13 13.60 -1.32
CA MET A 151 -2.33 12.40 -2.12
C MET A 151 -0.98 11.92 -2.65
N SER A 152 -0.93 10.70 -3.18
CA SER A 152 0.22 10.20 -3.91
C SER A 152 0.30 10.77 -5.34
N LEU A 153 1.47 10.66 -5.98
CA LEU A 153 1.61 11.00 -7.41
C LEU A 153 0.80 10.05 -8.29
N PHE A 154 0.57 8.82 -7.83
CA PHE A 154 -0.29 7.85 -8.51
C PHE A 154 -1.73 8.39 -8.56
N ASP A 155 -2.29 8.76 -7.40
CA ASP A 155 -3.66 9.26 -7.34
C ASP A 155 -3.83 10.58 -8.12
N ALA A 156 -2.80 11.43 -8.13
CA ALA A 156 -2.83 12.66 -8.94
C ALA A 156 -2.95 12.35 -10.44
N LYS A 157 -2.23 11.34 -10.94
CA LYS A 157 -2.34 10.91 -12.35
C LYS A 157 -3.69 10.26 -12.64
N GLU A 158 -4.20 9.42 -11.74
CA GLU A 158 -5.52 8.78 -11.89
C GLU A 158 -6.66 9.82 -11.92
N ALA A 159 -6.53 10.90 -11.16
CA ALA A 159 -7.47 12.01 -11.18
C ALA A 159 -7.36 12.89 -12.43
N SER A 160 -6.30 12.75 -13.22
CA SER A 160 -6.05 13.54 -14.42
C SER A 160 -6.65 12.89 -15.66
N THR A 161 -7.19 13.72 -16.56
CA THR A 161 -7.69 13.24 -17.86
C THR A 161 -6.58 12.66 -18.72
N PHE A 162 -5.37 13.21 -18.63
CA PHE A 162 -4.24 12.80 -19.46
C PHE A 162 -3.21 11.97 -18.69
N GLY A 163 -3.23 11.98 -17.37
CA GLY A 163 -2.23 11.31 -16.55
C GLY A 163 -0.82 11.91 -16.72
N LEU A 164 -0.73 13.21 -17.03
CA LEU A 164 0.53 13.91 -17.23
C LEU A 164 0.64 15.09 -16.26
N PHE A 165 1.86 15.34 -15.78
CA PHE A 165 2.20 16.58 -15.11
C PHE A 165 2.64 17.62 -16.13
N HIS A 166 2.52 18.91 -15.80
CA HIS A 166 3.26 19.94 -16.50
C HIS A 166 4.75 19.62 -16.49
N LEU A 167 5.43 19.79 -17.64
CA LEU A 167 6.81 19.31 -17.81
C LEU A 167 7.78 19.88 -16.78
N ASP A 168 7.65 21.16 -16.41
CA ASP A 168 8.53 21.77 -15.42
C ASP A 168 8.23 21.27 -14.00
N VAL A 169 6.98 20.94 -13.71
CA VAL A 169 6.56 20.28 -12.46
C VAL A 169 7.14 18.87 -12.38
N ALA A 170 7.01 18.09 -13.46
CA ALA A 170 7.60 16.75 -13.57
C ALA A 170 9.11 16.80 -13.32
N ARG A 171 9.83 17.73 -13.96
CA ARG A 171 11.27 17.94 -13.75
C ARG A 171 11.61 18.32 -12.31
N SER A 172 10.82 19.19 -11.68
CA SER A 172 11.03 19.57 -10.28
C SER A 172 10.86 18.36 -9.34
N ILE A 173 9.77 17.61 -9.51
CA ILE A 173 9.50 16.36 -8.76
C ILE A 173 10.66 15.38 -8.94
N THR A 174 11.07 15.10 -10.19
CA THR A 174 12.20 14.21 -10.50
C THR A 174 13.49 14.67 -9.82
N ALA A 175 13.83 15.96 -9.92
CA ALA A 175 15.06 16.49 -9.32
C ALA A 175 15.06 16.34 -7.78
N ARG A 176 13.90 16.59 -7.15
CA ARG A 176 13.73 16.39 -5.70
C ARG A 176 13.84 14.93 -5.31
N LEU A 177 13.23 14.04 -6.08
CA LEU A 177 13.25 12.59 -5.84
C LEU A 177 14.69 12.04 -5.94
N ILE A 178 15.43 12.37 -7.00
CA ILE A 178 16.83 11.97 -7.18
C ILE A 178 17.67 12.41 -5.97
N ARG A 179 17.51 13.66 -5.53
CA ARG A 179 18.23 14.19 -4.36
C ARG A 179 17.87 13.46 -3.08
N GLY A 180 16.60 13.14 -2.86
CA GLY A 180 16.17 12.42 -1.67
C GLY A 180 16.69 10.97 -1.63
N VAL A 181 16.67 10.27 -2.78
CA VAL A 181 17.26 8.93 -2.88
C VAL A 181 18.78 8.97 -2.67
N ALA A 182 19.47 9.95 -3.27
CA ALA A 182 20.90 10.14 -3.03
C ALA A 182 21.21 10.44 -1.55
N PHE A 183 20.35 11.21 -0.87
CA PHE A 183 20.46 11.45 0.58
C PHE A 183 20.30 10.15 1.37
N LEU A 184 19.27 9.32 1.08
CA LEU A 184 19.08 8.03 1.75
C LEU A 184 20.28 7.10 1.55
N HIS A 185 20.79 6.98 0.31
CA HIS A 185 21.96 6.17 0.02
C HIS A 185 23.19 6.67 0.77
N GLY A 186 23.35 7.99 0.92
CA GLY A 186 24.40 8.60 1.74
C GLY A 186 24.23 8.38 3.25
N GLN A 187 23.12 7.79 3.69
CA GLN A 187 22.86 7.34 5.06
C GLN A 187 22.87 5.81 5.17
N ASP A 188 23.41 5.11 4.16
CA ASP A 188 23.44 3.66 4.04
C ASP A 188 22.04 3.01 4.04
N ILE A 189 21.05 3.71 3.48
CA ILE A 189 19.66 3.27 3.46
C ILE A 189 19.18 3.09 2.02
N VAL A 190 18.68 1.89 1.74
CA VAL A 190 17.88 1.57 0.56
C VAL A 190 16.41 1.69 0.95
N HIS A 191 15.61 2.42 0.17
CA HIS A 191 14.16 2.54 0.37
C HIS A 191 13.46 1.21 0.12
N GLY A 192 13.78 0.52 -0.98
CA GLY A 192 13.33 -0.83 -1.30
C GLY A 192 11.92 -0.96 -1.88
N ASP A 193 11.23 0.16 -2.12
CA ASP A 193 9.85 0.19 -2.62
C ASP A 193 9.49 1.55 -3.26
N LEU A 194 10.32 2.05 -4.17
CA LEU A 194 10.07 3.33 -4.85
C LEU A 194 9.04 3.14 -5.98
N HIS A 195 7.92 3.86 -5.88
CA HIS A 195 6.90 3.98 -6.92
C HIS A 195 6.03 5.22 -6.67
N LEU A 196 5.17 5.58 -7.63
CA LEU A 196 4.33 6.80 -7.54
C LEU A 196 3.40 6.84 -6.31
N GLY A 197 2.95 5.68 -5.84
CA GLY A 197 2.08 5.55 -4.66
C GLY A 197 2.80 5.91 -3.34
N ASN A 198 4.12 5.73 -3.30
CA ASN A 198 4.95 6.07 -2.13
C ASN A 198 5.55 7.48 -2.21
N ILE A 199 5.21 8.26 -3.23
CA ILE A 199 5.63 9.67 -3.37
C ILE A 199 4.40 10.54 -3.18
N LEU A 200 4.34 11.28 -2.08
CA LEU A 200 3.17 12.06 -1.69
C LEU A 200 3.41 13.54 -1.91
N VAL A 201 2.43 14.31 -2.37
CA VAL A 201 2.56 15.78 -2.39
C VAL A 201 2.09 16.35 -1.05
N GLN A 202 2.85 17.31 -0.53
CA GLN A 202 2.61 17.93 0.76
C GLN A 202 1.38 18.82 0.75
N PHE A 203 0.76 18.96 1.92
CA PHE A 203 -0.08 20.12 2.18
C PHE A 203 0.80 21.38 2.31
N PRO A 204 0.41 22.52 1.72
CA PRO A 204 0.92 23.80 2.15
C PRO A 204 0.52 24.02 3.61
N ARG A 205 1.49 24.09 4.52
CA ARG A 205 1.26 24.19 5.97
C ARG A 205 0.46 25.44 6.31
N GLU A 206 0.77 26.52 5.61
CA GLU A 206 0.14 27.83 5.71
C GLU A 206 -1.34 27.78 5.36
N VAL A 207 -1.77 26.75 4.61
CA VAL A 207 -3.17 26.55 4.20
C VAL A 207 -3.89 25.60 5.14
N ILE A 208 -3.29 24.48 5.55
CA ILE A 208 -3.99 23.46 6.34
C ILE A 208 -3.99 23.75 7.85
N ASP A 209 -2.87 24.18 8.43
CA ASP A 209 -2.72 24.31 9.88
C ASP A 209 -3.66 25.37 10.51
N PRO A 210 -3.95 26.51 9.86
CA PRO A 210 -4.89 27.49 10.39
C PRO A 210 -6.35 27.03 10.42
N LEU A 211 -6.73 26.04 9.60
CA LEU A 211 -8.11 25.59 9.51
C LEU A 211 -8.54 24.91 10.81
N SER A 212 -9.70 25.29 11.32
CA SER A 212 -10.44 24.44 12.25
C SER A 212 -10.96 23.19 11.53
N THR A 213 -11.30 22.15 12.29
CA THR A 213 -11.91 20.94 11.71
C THR A 213 -13.19 21.23 10.91
N ALA A 214 -14.02 22.17 11.38
CA ALA A 214 -15.23 22.57 10.66
C ALA A 214 -14.91 23.29 9.34
N GLU A 215 -13.89 24.15 9.31
CA GLU A 215 -13.46 24.82 8.08
C GLU A 215 -12.78 23.85 7.11
N LEU A 216 -12.03 22.87 7.62
CA LEU A 216 -11.46 21.78 6.83
C LEU A 216 -12.59 21.01 6.14
N TYR A 217 -13.63 20.60 6.85
CA TYR A 217 -14.78 19.91 6.25
C TYR A 217 -15.56 20.78 5.27
N LYS A 218 -15.73 22.07 5.57
CA LYS A 218 -16.36 23.01 4.63
C LYS A 218 -15.58 23.12 3.32
N LYS A 219 -14.25 23.01 3.38
CA LYS A 219 -13.37 23.16 2.23
C LYS A 219 -13.21 21.86 1.43
N TYR A 220 -13.06 20.72 2.10
CA TYR A 220 -12.68 19.44 1.46
C TYR A 220 -13.79 18.38 1.50
N GLY A 221 -14.91 18.65 2.19
CA GLY A 221 -15.98 17.69 2.43
C GLY A 221 -15.90 17.05 3.82
N GLU A 222 -17.03 16.54 4.27
CA GLU A 222 -17.09 15.72 5.49
C GLU A 222 -16.62 14.30 5.21
N PRO A 223 -16.05 13.60 6.22
CA PRO A 223 -15.60 12.23 6.04
C PRO A 223 -16.72 11.27 5.64
N ASN A 224 -16.50 10.53 4.54
CA ASN A 224 -17.46 9.54 4.08
C ASN A 224 -17.28 8.21 4.81
N SER A 225 -18.38 7.54 5.15
CA SER A 225 -18.33 6.27 5.85
C SER A 225 -19.55 5.39 5.63
N GLU A 226 -19.31 4.09 5.52
CA GLU A 226 -20.31 3.06 5.31
C GLU A 226 -20.42 2.12 6.51
N ALA A 227 -21.63 1.65 6.82
CA ALA A 227 -21.84 0.72 7.92
C ALA A 227 -21.32 -0.68 7.57
N VAL A 228 -20.60 -1.30 8.50
CA VAL A 228 -20.15 -2.69 8.34
C VAL A 228 -21.33 -3.62 8.59
N ILE A 229 -21.70 -4.40 7.57
CA ILE A 229 -22.85 -5.30 7.62
C ILE A 229 -22.39 -6.72 7.33
N ARG A 230 -22.69 -7.65 8.24
CA ARG A 230 -22.45 -9.08 8.01
C ARG A 230 -23.52 -9.66 7.08
N LEU A 231 -23.10 -10.48 6.12
CA LEU A 231 -24.01 -11.14 5.17
C LEU A 231 -24.88 -12.22 5.83
N ASP A 232 -24.43 -12.79 6.95
CA ASP A 232 -25.20 -13.77 7.73
C ASP A 232 -26.24 -13.14 8.67
N GLY A 233 -26.40 -11.81 8.63
CA GLY A 233 -27.37 -11.07 9.44
C GLY A 233 -27.05 -11.02 10.93
N LYS A 234 -25.92 -11.60 11.39
CA LYS A 234 -25.51 -11.55 12.79
C LYS A 234 -24.95 -10.18 13.14
N LEU A 235 -25.02 -9.84 14.43
CA LEU A 235 -24.37 -8.66 14.97
C LEU A 235 -22.85 -8.73 14.79
N LEU A 236 -22.22 -7.57 14.62
CA LEU A 236 -20.77 -7.46 14.68
C LEU A 236 -20.30 -7.89 16.07
N SER A 237 -19.26 -8.72 16.11
CA SER A 237 -18.54 -9.00 17.36
C SER A 237 -17.91 -7.68 17.81
N SER A 238 -18.51 -7.08 18.84
CA SER A 238 -18.56 -5.63 19.07
C SER A 238 -17.23 -4.91 19.30
N ASN A 239 -16.10 -5.62 19.36
CA ASN A 239 -14.84 -5.00 19.75
C ASN A 239 -13.77 -5.11 18.64
N ASN A 240 -13.71 -6.17 17.85
CA ASN A 240 -12.56 -6.38 16.96
C ASN A 240 -12.65 -5.60 15.65
N ILE A 241 -13.84 -5.24 15.21
CA ILE A 241 -14.12 -4.59 13.92
C ILE A 241 -14.94 -3.32 14.16
N PRO A 242 -14.65 -2.20 13.48
CA PRO A 242 -15.43 -0.98 13.68
C PRO A 242 -16.85 -1.17 13.15
N GLY A 243 -17.80 -0.39 13.70
CA GLY A 243 -19.19 -0.42 13.23
C GLY A 243 -19.37 0.20 11.84
N ARG A 244 -18.43 1.06 11.44
CA ARG A 244 -18.40 1.76 10.16
C ARG A 244 -16.98 1.79 9.61
N MET A 245 -16.86 1.73 8.29
CA MET A 245 -15.61 1.97 7.58
C MET A 245 -15.60 3.40 7.07
N PHE A 246 -14.46 4.06 7.21
CA PHE A 246 -14.23 5.37 6.60
C PHE A 246 -13.52 5.16 5.27
N ILE A 247 -14.05 5.80 4.23
CA ILE A 247 -13.43 5.86 2.89
C ILE A 247 -12.40 6.99 2.93
N PRO A 248 -11.15 6.79 2.48
CA PRO A 248 -10.15 7.85 2.45
C PRO A 248 -10.65 9.08 1.69
N SER A 249 -10.53 10.25 2.31
CA SER A 249 -10.97 11.50 1.69
C SER A 249 -9.96 12.00 0.66
N TRP A 250 -10.46 12.51 -0.46
CA TRP A 250 -9.65 13.10 -1.51
C TRP A 250 -9.29 14.56 -1.19
N TYR A 251 -8.03 14.80 -0.81
CA TYR A 251 -7.47 16.14 -0.59
C TYR A 251 -6.68 16.69 -1.78
N GLY A 252 -6.68 15.93 -2.87
CA GLY A 252 -5.76 16.13 -3.97
C GLY A 252 -6.21 17.06 -5.07
N VAL A 253 -5.40 17.10 -6.11
CA VAL A 253 -5.67 17.74 -7.40
C VAL A 253 -5.17 16.81 -8.51
N PRO A 254 -5.79 16.86 -9.71
CA PRO A 254 -5.26 16.21 -10.90
C PRO A 254 -3.79 16.59 -11.17
N SER A 255 -3.01 15.68 -11.74
CA SER A 255 -1.59 15.90 -12.03
C SER A 255 -1.33 17.09 -12.95
N ASP A 256 -2.25 17.37 -13.86
CA ASP A 256 -2.24 18.52 -14.78
C ASP A 256 -2.58 19.85 -14.11
N ASP A 257 -3.20 19.83 -12.92
CA ASP A 257 -3.50 21.04 -12.15
C ASP A 257 -2.41 21.38 -11.12
N ILE A 258 -1.41 20.51 -10.93
CA ILE A 258 -0.28 20.80 -10.05
C ILE A 258 0.62 21.82 -10.73
N ILE A 259 0.87 22.94 -10.05
CA ILE A 259 1.74 24.01 -10.50
C ILE A 259 3.07 24.03 -9.73
N LEU A 260 4.08 24.67 -10.33
CA LEU A 260 5.35 24.93 -9.67
C LEU A 260 5.15 25.78 -8.41
N GLY A 261 5.82 25.40 -7.32
CA GLY A 261 5.66 25.91 -5.96
C GLY A 261 4.82 25.00 -5.07
N GLU A 262 3.88 24.23 -5.64
CA GLU A 262 2.97 23.32 -4.92
C GLU A 262 3.39 21.85 -5.00
N GLU A 263 4.36 21.51 -5.86
CA GLU A 263 4.84 20.16 -6.15
C GLU A 263 5.80 19.59 -5.09
N LYS A 264 5.79 20.17 -3.88
CA LYS A 264 6.66 19.71 -2.79
C LYS A 264 6.26 18.30 -2.39
N ILE A 265 7.12 17.33 -2.70
CA ILE A 265 6.91 15.93 -2.35
C ILE A 265 7.45 15.53 -0.97
N LEU A 266 6.90 14.45 -0.41
CA LEU A 266 7.43 13.61 0.65
C LEU A 266 7.55 12.18 0.14
N LEU A 267 8.67 11.53 0.44
CA LEU A 267 8.83 10.10 0.26
C LEU A 267 8.21 9.38 1.46
N SER A 268 7.37 8.39 1.22
CA SER A 268 6.64 7.68 2.26
C SER A 268 6.87 6.18 2.19
N ASP A 269 6.46 5.52 3.27
CA ASP A 269 6.54 4.08 3.46
C ASP A 269 7.94 3.46 3.46
N PHE A 270 8.62 3.64 4.59
CA PHE A 270 9.91 3.01 4.87
C PHE A 270 9.77 1.60 5.45
N GLY A 271 8.63 0.92 5.26
CA GLY A 271 8.40 -0.44 5.75
C GLY A 271 9.37 -1.44 5.15
N GLU A 272 9.74 -1.23 3.88
CA GLU A 272 10.67 -2.07 3.13
C GLU A 272 12.09 -1.51 3.09
N SER A 273 12.39 -0.48 3.85
CA SER A 273 13.74 0.09 3.87
C SER A 273 14.72 -0.74 4.69
N PHE A 274 15.99 -0.73 4.31
CA PHE A 274 17.05 -1.49 4.98
C PHE A 274 18.43 -0.92 4.73
N ASN A 275 19.37 -1.26 5.63
CA ASN A 275 20.79 -1.02 5.40
C ASN A 275 21.42 -2.28 4.77
N PRO A 276 21.92 -2.21 3.52
CA PRO A 276 22.48 -3.38 2.83
C PRO A 276 23.77 -3.90 3.45
N HIS A 277 24.45 -3.10 4.29
CA HIS A 277 25.63 -3.52 5.05
C HIS A 277 25.27 -4.31 6.32
N GLU A 278 24.03 -4.19 6.81
CA GLU A 278 23.56 -4.86 8.02
C GLU A 278 22.61 -6.03 7.73
N THR A 279 21.81 -5.92 6.66
CA THR A 279 20.77 -6.90 6.32
C THR A 279 20.88 -7.30 4.86
N ALA A 280 21.21 -8.57 4.61
CA ALA A 280 21.16 -9.15 3.27
C ALA A 280 19.70 -9.43 2.86
N ARG A 281 19.29 -8.95 1.68
CA ARG A 281 17.97 -9.21 1.09
C ARG A 281 18.12 -9.71 -0.34
N PHE A 282 17.54 -10.86 -0.64
CA PHE A 282 17.61 -11.48 -1.97
C PHE A 282 16.31 -11.34 -2.78
N SER A 283 15.23 -10.88 -2.14
CA SER A 283 13.92 -10.74 -2.77
C SER A 283 13.48 -9.29 -2.75
N SER A 284 13.08 -8.76 -3.90
CA SER A 284 12.43 -7.45 -3.97
C SER A 284 11.00 -7.53 -3.44
N LYS A 285 10.56 -6.48 -2.75
CA LYS A 285 9.18 -6.28 -2.30
C LYS A 285 8.43 -5.25 -3.13
N THR A 286 9.09 -4.67 -4.13
CA THR A 286 8.49 -3.72 -5.08
C THR A 286 7.37 -4.36 -5.88
N LEU A 287 6.51 -3.50 -6.45
CA LEU A 287 5.51 -3.91 -7.44
C LEU A 287 6.16 -4.75 -8.56
N PRO A 288 5.50 -5.80 -9.07
CA PRO A 288 6.09 -6.74 -10.03
C PRO A 288 6.75 -6.08 -11.25
N LEU A 289 6.11 -5.08 -11.85
CA LEU A 289 6.64 -4.38 -13.03
C LEU A 289 7.87 -3.50 -12.72
N LEU A 290 8.09 -3.14 -11.46
CA LEU A 290 9.21 -2.32 -11.02
C LEU A 290 10.37 -3.16 -10.49
N GLN A 291 10.23 -4.49 -10.46
CA GLN A 291 11.27 -5.35 -9.89
C GLN A 291 12.58 -5.22 -10.69
N PRO A 292 13.70 -4.96 -10.01
CA PRO A 292 14.99 -4.89 -10.67
C PRO A 292 15.43 -6.28 -11.13
N PRO A 293 16.05 -6.42 -12.31
CA PRO A 293 16.38 -7.72 -12.90
C PRO A 293 17.32 -8.56 -12.01
N GLU A 294 18.22 -7.93 -11.25
CA GLU A 294 19.11 -8.63 -10.32
C GLU A 294 18.34 -9.38 -9.21
N ALA A 295 17.13 -8.94 -8.83
CA ALA A 295 16.30 -9.66 -7.84
C ALA A 295 15.87 -11.05 -8.33
N ARG A 296 15.95 -11.30 -9.64
CA ARG A 296 15.62 -12.57 -10.26
C ARG A 296 16.85 -13.36 -10.69
N PHE A 297 17.85 -12.69 -11.25
CA PHE A 297 18.96 -13.35 -11.94
C PHE A 297 20.29 -13.32 -11.18
N SER A 298 20.43 -12.48 -10.16
CA SER A 298 21.64 -12.40 -9.35
C SER A 298 21.53 -13.27 -8.11
N ASN A 299 22.66 -13.84 -7.68
CA ASN A 299 22.80 -14.46 -6.36
C ASN A 299 23.29 -13.47 -5.29
N GLU A 300 23.64 -12.24 -5.69
CA GLU A 300 24.06 -11.19 -4.77
C GLU A 300 22.85 -10.54 -4.09
N PRO A 301 22.98 -10.12 -2.81
CA PRO A 301 21.91 -9.39 -2.14
C PRO A 301 21.65 -8.03 -2.80
N LEU A 302 20.39 -7.62 -2.78
CA LEU A 302 19.96 -6.29 -3.20
C LEU A 302 20.64 -5.22 -2.35
N SER A 303 21.03 -4.13 -3.01
CA SER A 303 21.60 -2.93 -2.38
C SER A 303 21.18 -1.68 -3.16
N PHE A 304 21.90 -0.58 -3.03
CA PHE A 304 21.59 0.71 -3.66
C PHE A 304 21.17 0.67 -5.16
N PRO A 305 21.75 -0.19 -6.04
CA PRO A 305 21.32 -0.27 -7.43
C PRO A 305 19.84 -0.66 -7.62
N SER A 306 19.24 -1.42 -6.70
CA SER A 306 17.82 -1.80 -6.78
C SER A 306 16.90 -0.58 -6.67
N ASP A 307 17.30 0.39 -5.84
CA ASP A 307 16.61 1.68 -5.72
C ASP A 307 16.84 2.55 -6.95
N VAL A 308 18.05 2.51 -7.55
CA VAL A 308 18.32 3.26 -8.78
C VAL A 308 17.44 2.76 -9.93
N TRP A 309 17.23 1.44 -10.03
CA TRP A 309 16.33 0.85 -11.02
C TRP A 309 14.87 1.31 -10.84
N THR A 310 14.34 1.17 -9.64
CA THR A 310 12.95 1.57 -9.33
C THR A 310 12.76 3.08 -9.45
N LEU A 311 13.77 3.87 -9.08
CA LEU A 311 13.82 5.31 -9.33
C LEU A 311 13.74 5.63 -10.82
N ALA A 312 14.50 4.94 -11.68
CA ALA A 312 14.47 5.18 -13.13
C ALA A 312 13.07 4.88 -13.72
N CYS A 313 12.46 3.75 -13.33
CA CYS A 313 11.10 3.40 -13.73
C CYS A 313 10.09 4.45 -13.26
N THR A 314 10.23 4.92 -12.02
CA THR A 314 9.36 5.95 -11.44
C THR A 314 9.53 7.29 -12.14
N ILE A 315 10.76 7.69 -12.48
CA ILE A 315 11.03 8.93 -13.24
C ILE A 315 10.40 8.86 -14.63
N TRP A 316 10.51 7.71 -15.30
CA TRP A 316 9.84 7.50 -16.59
C TRP A 316 8.33 7.72 -16.45
N GLU A 317 7.72 7.16 -15.42
CA GLU A 317 6.28 7.30 -15.19
C GLU A 317 5.86 8.71 -14.75
N ILE A 318 6.74 9.47 -14.09
CA ILE A 318 6.51 10.90 -13.79
C ILE A 318 6.48 11.72 -15.09
N LEU A 319 7.41 11.45 -16.02
CA LEU A 319 7.55 12.19 -17.27
C LEU A 319 6.58 11.73 -18.36
N GLY A 320 6.24 10.44 -18.37
CA GLY A 320 5.43 9.78 -19.38
C GLY A 320 3.99 9.55 -18.93
N GLN A 321 3.14 9.21 -19.88
CA GLN A 321 1.74 8.88 -19.57
C GLN A 321 1.59 7.47 -19.00
N ARG A 322 2.49 6.55 -19.38
CA ARG A 322 2.44 5.13 -19.05
C ARG A 322 3.71 4.68 -18.33
N PRO A 323 3.66 3.59 -17.55
CA PRO A 323 4.86 3.01 -16.95
C PRO A 323 5.85 2.55 -18.03
N LEU A 324 7.13 2.39 -17.63
CA LEU A 324 8.18 1.94 -18.55
C LEU A 324 7.94 0.51 -19.05
N PHE A 325 7.39 -0.35 -18.19
CA PHE A 325 7.07 -1.74 -18.51
C PHE A 325 5.57 -1.98 -18.29
N GLU A 326 4.90 -2.59 -19.27
CA GLU A 326 3.46 -2.88 -19.23
C GLU A 326 3.23 -4.37 -19.46
N ALA A 327 2.67 -5.08 -18.47
CA ALA A 327 2.33 -6.49 -18.64
C ALA A 327 0.90 -6.80 -18.18
N PHE A 328 0.12 -7.45 -19.05
CA PHE A 328 -1.17 -8.04 -18.68
C PHE A 328 -0.91 -9.29 -17.84
N PHE A 329 -1.27 -9.25 -16.55
CA PHE A 329 -0.83 -10.21 -15.52
C PHE A 329 0.71 -10.31 -15.44
N ALA A 330 1.31 -9.47 -14.59
CA ALA A 330 2.75 -9.36 -14.39
C ALA A 330 3.35 -10.58 -13.65
N THR A 331 3.39 -11.73 -14.33
CA THR A 331 4.21 -12.87 -13.92
C THR A 331 5.69 -12.51 -14.08
N PRO A 332 6.61 -13.15 -13.32
CA PRO A 332 8.04 -12.89 -13.49
C PRO A 332 8.51 -13.01 -14.95
N ASP A 333 8.02 -14.00 -15.69
CA ASP A 333 8.39 -14.23 -17.10
C ASP A 333 7.90 -13.12 -18.02
N HIS A 334 6.68 -12.61 -17.81
CA HIS A 334 6.17 -11.48 -18.57
C HIS A 334 6.94 -10.21 -18.26
N VAL A 335 7.26 -9.95 -16.98
CA VAL A 335 8.07 -8.78 -16.58
C VAL A 335 9.45 -8.84 -17.24
N THR A 336 10.11 -10.00 -17.20
CA THR A 336 11.40 -10.19 -17.88
C THR A 336 11.30 -9.97 -19.39
N ALA A 337 10.24 -10.47 -20.03
CA ALA A 337 10.04 -10.26 -21.47
C ALA A 337 9.93 -8.76 -21.80
N GLU A 338 9.11 -8.00 -21.06
CA GLU A 338 8.97 -6.55 -21.24
C GLU A 338 10.30 -5.80 -21.02
N GLN A 339 11.09 -6.19 -20.02
CA GLN A 339 12.42 -5.63 -19.78
C GLN A 339 13.35 -5.85 -20.96
N VAL A 340 13.35 -7.06 -21.53
CA VAL A 340 14.18 -7.42 -22.69
C VAL A 340 13.71 -6.73 -23.97
N GLU A 341 12.39 -6.68 -24.19
CA GLU A 341 11.80 -6.00 -25.35
C GLU A 341 12.12 -4.49 -25.32
N THR A 342 12.18 -3.88 -24.13
CA THR A 342 12.43 -2.44 -23.95
C THR A 342 13.91 -2.07 -23.94
N LEU A 343 14.75 -2.86 -23.25
CA LEU A 343 16.15 -2.51 -22.97
C LEU A 343 17.18 -3.37 -23.72
N GLY A 344 16.73 -4.43 -24.39
CA GLY A 344 17.60 -5.42 -25.04
C GLY A 344 17.92 -6.62 -24.15
N VAL A 345 18.74 -7.52 -24.69
CA VAL A 345 19.09 -8.79 -24.04
C VAL A 345 19.83 -8.56 -22.72
N LEU A 346 19.50 -9.37 -21.70
CA LEU A 346 20.18 -9.32 -20.40
C LEU A 346 21.67 -9.65 -20.53
N PRO A 347 22.51 -9.25 -19.55
CA PRO A 347 23.91 -9.67 -19.49
C PRO A 347 24.08 -11.19 -19.65
N PRO A 348 25.10 -11.66 -20.39
CA PRO A 348 25.30 -13.09 -20.67
C PRO A 348 25.27 -13.99 -19.43
N GLU A 349 25.84 -13.53 -18.32
CA GLU A 349 25.85 -14.23 -17.02
C GLU A 349 24.45 -14.52 -16.47
N TRP A 350 23.46 -13.68 -16.77
CA TRP A 350 22.06 -13.84 -16.38
C TRP A 350 21.26 -14.61 -17.44
N TRP A 351 21.65 -14.48 -18.71
CA TRP A 351 20.97 -15.11 -19.83
C TRP A 351 21.23 -16.62 -19.90
N GLU A 352 22.46 -17.05 -19.63
CA GLU A 352 22.86 -18.46 -19.70
C GLU A 352 22.44 -19.26 -18.46
N SER A 353 22.31 -18.61 -17.31
CA SER A 353 21.92 -19.24 -16.03
C SER A 353 20.41 -19.48 -15.88
N GLY A 354 19.56 -18.82 -16.68
CA GLY A 354 18.10 -18.99 -16.67
C GLY A 354 17.53 -20.20 -17.43
N ALA A 355 18.38 -21.18 -17.76
CA ALA A 355 18.14 -22.15 -18.85
C ALA A 355 17.01 -23.19 -18.63
N ASP A 356 16.47 -23.38 -17.41
CA ASP A 356 15.59 -24.53 -17.14
C ASP A 356 14.07 -24.24 -17.13
N GLY A 357 13.62 -23.01 -17.45
CA GLY A 357 12.17 -22.74 -17.53
C GLY A 357 11.75 -21.55 -18.39
N ALA A 358 12.55 -20.49 -18.44
CA ALA A 358 12.18 -19.25 -19.14
C ALA A 358 12.45 -19.30 -20.66
N ASN A 359 13.30 -20.24 -21.10
CA ASN A 359 13.72 -20.36 -22.49
C ASN A 359 12.55 -20.61 -23.46
N GLY A 360 11.48 -21.29 -23.04
CA GLY A 360 10.36 -21.60 -23.95
C GLY A 360 9.53 -20.40 -24.40
N LEU A 361 9.42 -19.36 -23.56
CA LEU A 361 8.64 -18.14 -23.82
C LEU A 361 9.53 -16.98 -24.29
N ILE A 362 10.68 -16.78 -23.63
CA ILE A 362 11.63 -15.71 -23.98
C ILE A 362 12.21 -15.92 -25.38
N THR A 363 12.60 -17.16 -25.74
CA THR A 363 13.12 -17.42 -27.11
C THR A 363 12.05 -17.46 -28.19
N LYS A 364 10.76 -17.62 -27.87
CA LYS A 364 9.68 -17.63 -28.87
C LYS A 364 9.23 -16.23 -29.29
N ARG A 365 9.35 -15.23 -28.41
CA ARG A 365 9.09 -13.82 -28.75
C ARG A 365 10.32 -13.10 -29.31
N ALA A 366 11.51 -13.34 -28.75
CA ALA A 366 12.75 -12.71 -29.23
C ALA A 366 13.25 -13.23 -30.60
N ARG A 367 12.71 -14.35 -31.12
CA ARG A 367 13.04 -14.86 -32.47
C ARG A 367 12.32 -14.14 -33.62
N TRP A 368 11.45 -13.17 -33.33
CA TRP A 368 10.76 -12.36 -34.34
C TRP A 368 11.32 -10.93 -34.46
N ILE A 369 12.51 -10.68 -33.90
CA ILE A 369 13.31 -9.47 -34.15
C ILE A 369 14.51 -9.84 -35.01
#